data_AF-A0A1Q8Q5K1-F1
#
_entry.id   AF-A0A1Q8Q5K1-F1
#
_cell.length_a   1.000
_cell.length_b   1.000
_cell.length_c   1.000
_cell.angle_alpha   90.00
_cell.angle_beta   90.00
_cell.angle_gamma   90.00
#
_symmetry.space_group_name_H-M   'P 1'
#
loop_
_entity.id
_entity.type
_entity.pdbx_description
1 polymer ?
#
loop_
_entity_poly.entity_id
_entity_poly.type
_entity_poly.pdbx_seq_one_letter_code
_entity_poly.pdbx_strand_id
1 'polypeptide(L)'
;MIDLQSVDERIEKSSVKNIKWFYRFREYIVNENKSGIQNYLSNIRLLYEFYNHKDIDTIQLSDIQDFLLRNANLNTINIDTNRIKVFFNFISNDGATLNFIIEDLKEFISTKKELDKEEKRGPLPLSIKEVIVLRQLLSQKEKYAFLFTFEMVYRYGLKSKELLSLYSKNYNIETKTFFINKELSVQVDEDIHNFIINHNVIPLKKFNVTGYIYRITEMGKIFGRELIHKDIYQTHINHFLPCPICHNKIQNNPTLWAILEFEEDNSQWLVCKACAMKGEL
;
A
#
# COMPACT_ATOMS: atom_id res chain seq x y z
N MET A 1 3.33 -17.47 13.13
CA MET A 1 3.70 -17.19 14.52
C MET A 1 4.70 -16.04 14.46
N ILE A 2 4.28 -14.83 14.82
CA ILE A 2 5.19 -13.68 14.84
C ILE A 2 6.07 -13.87 16.07
N ASP A 3 7.37 -13.77 15.85
CA ASP A 3 8.38 -13.95 16.86
C ASP A 3 8.38 -12.75 17.81
N LEU A 4 7.92 -12.98 19.05
CA LEU A 4 7.94 -11.99 20.13
C LEU A 4 9.37 -11.45 20.38
N GLN A 5 10.42 -12.20 20.00
CA GLN A 5 11.81 -11.74 20.09
C GLN A 5 12.06 -10.48 19.26
N SER A 6 11.50 -10.38 18.06
CA SER A 6 11.70 -9.21 17.17
C SER A 6 10.99 -7.94 17.64
N VAL A 7 9.96 -8.07 18.48
CA VAL A 7 9.25 -6.95 19.11
C VAL A 7 10.06 -6.44 20.30
N ASP A 8 10.58 -7.37 21.09
CA ASP A 8 11.38 -7.08 22.29
C ASP A 8 12.68 -6.36 21.93
N GLU A 9 13.45 -6.83 20.94
CA GLU A 9 14.71 -6.21 20.48
C GLU A 9 14.61 -4.73 20.10
N ARG A 10 13.44 -4.30 19.59
CA ARG A 10 13.23 -2.93 19.13
C ARG A 10 12.82 -1.99 20.27
N ILE A 11 12.10 -2.50 21.27
CA ILE A 11 11.75 -1.74 22.48
C ILE A 11 12.98 -1.46 23.33
N GLU A 12 13.96 -2.38 23.37
CA GLU A 12 15.21 -2.21 24.12
C GLU A 12 16.02 -0.96 23.74
N LYS A 13 15.71 -0.31 22.61
CA LYS A 13 16.30 0.98 22.21
C LYS A 13 15.64 2.21 22.84
N SER A 14 14.59 2.01 23.63
CA SER A 14 13.82 3.09 24.28
C SER A 14 14.41 3.46 25.64
N SER A 15 13.88 4.49 26.30
CA SER A 15 14.25 4.81 27.69
C SER A 15 13.95 3.65 28.64
N VAL A 16 14.70 3.54 29.74
CA VAL A 16 14.46 2.52 30.79
C VAL A 16 13.02 2.57 31.30
N LYS A 17 12.43 3.77 31.36
CA LYS A 17 11.04 3.98 31.78
C LYS A 17 10.05 3.42 30.76
N ASN A 18 10.26 3.70 29.47
CA ASN A 18 9.45 3.18 28.37
C ASN A 18 9.52 1.65 28.28
N ILE A 19 10.70 1.07 28.45
CA ILE A 19 10.90 -0.38 28.49
C ILE A 19 10.07 -1.01 29.62
N LYS A 20 10.14 -0.45 30.83
CA LYS A 20 9.34 -0.90 31.97
C LYS A 20 7.84 -0.82 31.68
N TRP A 21 7.37 0.29 31.13
CA TRP A 21 5.95 0.47 30.80
C TRP A 21 5.47 -0.56 29.77
N PHE A 22 6.27 -0.82 28.72
CA PHE A 22 5.92 -1.79 27.70
C PHE A 22 5.79 -3.21 28.25
N TYR A 23 6.77 -3.68 29.04
CA TYR A 23 6.72 -5.05 29.58
C TYR A 23 5.59 -5.23 30.59
N ARG A 24 5.34 -4.25 31.45
CA ARG A 24 4.20 -4.33 32.39
C ARG A 24 2.85 -4.31 31.68
N PHE A 25 2.72 -3.51 30.61
CA PHE A 25 1.52 -3.54 29.78
C PHE A 25 1.34 -4.87 29.05
N ARG A 26 2.44 -5.50 28.61
CA ARG A 26 2.41 -6.84 28.01
C ARG A 26 1.88 -7.87 28.99
N GLU A 27 2.37 -7.89 30.22
CA GLU A 27 1.86 -8.77 31.27
C GLU A 27 0.37 -8.52 31.54
N TYR A 28 -0.03 -7.25 31.65
CA TYR A 28 -1.43 -6.86 31.84
C TYR A 28 -2.35 -7.40 30.72
N ILE A 29 -2.03 -7.18 29.45
CA ILE A 29 -2.86 -7.63 28.33
C ILE A 29 -2.91 -9.16 28.21
N VAL A 30 -1.83 -9.85 28.56
CA VAL A 30 -1.80 -11.32 28.62
C VAL A 30 -2.72 -11.84 29.71
N ASN A 31 -2.69 -11.25 30.90
CA ASN A 31 -3.54 -11.64 32.03
C ASN A 31 -5.02 -11.36 31.78
N GLU A 32 -5.33 -10.26 31.08
CA GLU A 32 -6.70 -9.90 30.68
C GLU A 32 -7.27 -10.80 29.57
N ASN A 33 -6.47 -11.73 29.03
CA ASN A 33 -6.84 -12.67 27.96
C ASN A 33 -7.51 -11.99 26.75
N LYS A 34 -7.07 -10.78 26.39
CA LYS A 34 -7.68 -10.02 25.29
C LYS A 34 -7.36 -10.66 23.95
N SER A 35 -8.37 -10.86 23.11
CA SER A 35 -8.15 -11.31 21.73
C SER A 35 -7.29 -10.29 20.96
N GLY A 36 -6.29 -10.78 20.22
CA GLY A 36 -5.43 -9.92 19.42
C GLY A 36 -4.31 -9.20 20.19
N ILE A 37 -3.78 -9.80 21.27
CA ILE A 37 -2.59 -9.35 22.04
C ILE A 37 -1.49 -8.79 21.12
N GLN A 38 -1.16 -9.52 20.06
CA GLN A 38 -0.09 -9.14 19.12
C GLN A 38 -0.35 -7.80 18.44
N ASN A 39 -1.61 -7.49 18.13
CA ASN A 39 -1.95 -6.22 17.49
C ASN A 39 -1.90 -5.05 18.49
N TYR A 40 -2.24 -5.29 19.77
CA TYR A 40 -2.03 -4.32 20.84
C TYR A 40 -0.54 -4.00 20.98
N LEU A 41 0.29 -5.02 21.20
CA LEU A 41 1.73 -4.85 21.41
C LEU A 41 2.41 -4.21 20.18
N SER A 42 2.01 -4.59 18.98
CA SER A 42 2.56 -4.01 17.74
C SER A 42 2.23 -2.52 17.61
N ASN A 43 0.98 -2.12 17.89
CA ASN A 43 0.58 -0.72 17.79
C ASN A 43 1.28 0.14 18.87
N ILE A 44 1.32 -0.36 20.11
CA ILE A 44 2.03 0.35 21.20
C ILE A 44 3.53 0.44 20.91
N ARG A 45 4.17 -0.61 20.38
CA ARG A 45 5.57 -0.53 19.93
C ARG A 45 5.78 0.56 18.89
N LEU A 46 4.91 0.65 17.88
CA LEU A 46 5.02 1.71 16.86
C LEU A 46 4.91 3.11 17.48
N LEU A 47 4.06 3.28 18.49
CA LEU A 47 3.96 4.55 19.22
C LEU A 47 5.28 4.91 19.93
N TYR A 48 5.92 3.95 20.61
CA TYR A 48 7.25 4.15 21.22
C TYR A 48 8.33 4.49 20.19
N GLU A 49 8.34 3.78 19.06
CA GLU A 49 9.31 4.03 17.98
C GLU A 49 9.13 5.42 17.38
N PHE A 50 7.88 5.89 17.28
CA PHE A 50 7.55 7.21 16.76
C PHE A 50 7.99 8.34 17.71
N TYR A 51 7.92 8.11 19.02
CA TYR A 51 8.31 9.05 20.07
C TYR A 51 9.53 8.60 20.87
N ASN A 52 10.51 7.98 20.23
CA ASN A 52 11.69 7.40 20.87
C ASN A 52 12.55 8.40 21.70
N HIS A 53 12.37 9.69 21.49
CA HIS A 53 13.07 10.78 22.16
C HIS A 53 12.30 11.34 23.38
N LYS A 54 11.12 10.81 23.69
CA LYS A 54 10.29 11.20 24.85
C LYS A 54 9.90 9.99 25.68
N ASP A 55 9.69 10.21 26.98
CA ASP A 55 9.00 9.24 27.81
C ASP A 55 7.52 9.21 27.45
N ILE A 56 6.95 8.02 27.33
CA ILE A 56 5.61 7.85 26.76
C ILE A 56 4.51 8.47 27.61
N ASP A 57 4.70 8.57 28.93
CA ASP A 57 3.77 9.21 29.85
C ASP A 57 3.84 10.74 29.81
N THR A 58 4.83 11.30 29.11
CA THR A 58 5.01 12.76 28.95
C THR A 58 4.47 13.29 27.61
N ILE A 59 4.07 12.42 26.69
CA ILE A 59 3.56 12.85 25.38
C ILE A 59 2.22 13.59 25.54
N GLN A 60 1.97 14.51 24.62
CA GLN A 60 0.76 15.35 24.61
C GLN A 60 -0.34 14.69 23.77
N LEU A 61 -1.58 15.17 23.91
CA LEU A 61 -2.69 14.74 23.06
C LEU A 61 -2.38 14.95 21.56
N SER A 62 -1.72 16.07 21.23
CA SER A 62 -1.29 16.40 19.87
C SER A 62 -0.25 15.42 19.32
N ASP A 63 0.62 14.86 20.18
CA ASP A 63 1.58 13.83 19.79
C ASP A 63 0.82 12.55 19.38
N ILE A 64 -0.21 12.17 20.14
CA ILE A 64 -1.04 10.99 19.81
C ILE A 64 -1.81 11.21 18.50
N GLN A 65 -2.32 12.42 18.28
CA GLN A 65 -2.99 12.79 17.03
C GLN A 65 -2.05 12.65 15.83
N ASP A 66 -0.83 13.20 15.89
CA ASP A 66 0.16 13.10 14.81
C ASP A 66 0.56 11.65 14.53
N PHE A 67 0.68 10.82 15.58
CA PHE A 67 0.91 9.39 15.43
C PHE A 67 -0.22 8.69 14.69
N LEU A 68 -1.47 8.92 15.10
CA LEU A 68 -2.66 8.32 14.49
C LEU A 68 -2.81 8.74 13.03
N LEU A 69 -2.63 10.02 12.72
CA LEU A 69 -2.72 10.53 11.34
C LEU A 69 -1.68 9.91 10.39
N ARG A 70 -0.51 9.52 10.90
CA ARG A 70 0.58 8.97 10.07
C ARG A 70 0.61 7.45 10.00
N ASN A 71 0.14 6.76 11.03
CA ASN A 71 0.29 5.31 11.18
C ASN A 71 -1.03 4.54 11.13
N ALA A 72 -2.15 5.16 11.51
CA ALA A 72 -3.44 4.50 11.42
C ALA A 72 -4.02 4.68 10.00
N ASN A 73 -4.53 3.58 9.45
CA ASN A 73 -5.44 3.69 8.31
C ASN A 73 -6.83 4.06 8.87
N LEU A 74 -7.66 4.78 8.14
CA LEU A 74 -9.03 5.09 8.54
C LEU A 74 -9.82 3.84 8.93
N ASN A 75 -9.61 2.72 8.23
CA ASN A 75 -10.25 1.44 8.56
C ASN A 75 -9.81 0.86 9.92
N THR A 76 -8.66 1.29 10.42
CA THR A 76 -8.12 0.85 11.72
C THR A 76 -8.07 1.96 12.75
N ILE A 77 -8.37 3.21 12.40
CA ILE A 77 -8.17 4.38 13.28
C ILE A 77 -8.97 4.25 14.57
N ASN A 78 -10.19 3.74 14.51
CA ASN A 78 -11.01 3.50 15.70
C ASN A 78 -10.43 2.37 16.55
N ILE A 79 -9.94 1.31 15.92
CA ILE A 79 -9.33 0.16 16.61
C ILE A 79 -8.02 0.60 17.27
N ASP A 80 -7.21 1.38 16.57
CA ASP A 80 -5.90 1.84 17.02
C ASP A 80 -6.03 2.90 18.11
N THR A 81 -6.97 3.84 17.97
CA THR A 81 -7.34 4.80 19.02
C THR A 81 -7.80 4.06 20.29
N ASN A 82 -8.63 3.03 20.15
CA ASN A 82 -9.07 2.22 21.30
C ASN A 82 -7.90 1.46 21.97
N ARG A 83 -6.95 0.94 21.19
CA ARG A 83 -5.75 0.28 21.74
C ARG A 83 -4.87 1.26 22.53
N ILE A 84 -4.66 2.45 21.98
CA ILE A 84 -3.94 3.54 22.65
C ILE A 84 -4.66 3.95 23.93
N LYS A 85 -5.99 4.07 23.89
CA LYS A 85 -6.81 4.38 25.06
C LYS A 85 -6.65 3.34 26.17
N VAL A 86 -6.68 2.05 25.84
CA VAL A 86 -6.45 0.96 26.79
C VAL A 86 -5.05 1.04 27.42
N PHE A 87 -4.04 1.36 26.62
CA PHE A 87 -2.66 1.50 27.10
C PHE A 87 -2.48 2.68 28.06
N PHE A 88 -3.00 3.86 27.72
CA PHE A 88 -2.90 5.02 28.60
C PHE A 88 -3.76 4.90 29.86
N ASN A 89 -4.91 4.22 29.79
CA ASN A 89 -5.69 3.85 30.98
C ASN A 89 -4.87 2.96 31.91
N PHE A 90 -4.16 1.97 31.37
CA PHE A 90 -3.26 1.12 32.16
C PHE A 90 -2.16 1.95 32.84
N ILE A 91 -1.45 2.79 32.10
CA ILE A 91 -0.39 3.64 32.64
C ILE A 91 -0.91 4.58 33.74
N SER A 92 -2.06 5.21 33.51
CA SER A 92 -2.66 6.14 34.48
C SER A 92 -3.13 5.42 35.75
N ASN A 93 -3.77 4.26 35.62
CA ASN A 93 -4.22 3.46 36.77
C ASN A 93 -3.04 2.94 37.60
N ASP A 94 -1.89 2.79 36.96
CA ASP A 94 -0.65 2.36 37.60
C ASP A 94 0.16 3.53 38.19
N GLY A 95 -0.41 4.73 38.20
CA GLY A 95 0.08 5.88 38.96
C GLY A 95 0.88 6.91 38.15
N ALA A 96 1.02 6.74 36.84
CA ALA A 96 1.64 7.79 36.02
C ALA A 96 0.68 8.97 35.83
N THR A 97 1.21 10.19 35.94
CA THR A 97 0.47 11.40 35.58
C THR A 97 0.62 11.65 34.09
N LEU A 98 -0.49 11.69 33.37
CA LEU A 98 -0.51 11.97 31.93
C LEU A 98 -0.69 13.47 31.68
N ASN A 99 -0.09 13.98 30.60
CA ASN A 99 -0.23 15.38 30.19
C ASN A 99 -1.52 15.67 29.40
N PHE A 100 -2.46 14.73 29.34
CA PHE A 100 -3.72 14.86 28.62
C PHE A 100 -4.82 14.03 29.29
N ILE A 101 -6.08 14.33 28.95
CA ILE A 101 -7.25 13.59 29.42
C ILE A 101 -7.51 12.44 28.45
N ILE A 102 -7.52 11.20 28.96
CA ILE A 102 -7.64 9.99 28.13
C ILE A 102 -8.98 9.96 27.38
N GLU A 103 -10.04 10.53 27.96
CA GLU A 103 -11.36 10.64 27.36
C GLU A 103 -11.35 11.45 26.05
N ASP A 104 -10.42 12.39 25.89
CA ASP A 104 -10.31 13.23 24.69
C ASP A 104 -9.85 12.44 23.47
N LEU A 105 -9.26 11.25 23.66
CA LEU A 105 -8.97 10.33 22.56
C LEU A 105 -10.22 9.92 21.77
N LYS A 106 -11.43 10.07 22.35
CA LYS A 106 -12.69 9.84 21.63
C LYS A 106 -12.86 10.75 20.41
N GLU A 107 -12.22 11.92 20.41
CA GLU A 107 -12.28 12.90 19.32
C GLU A 107 -11.56 12.40 18.06
N PHE A 108 -10.66 11.41 18.21
CA PHE A 108 -9.96 10.76 17.09
C PHE A 108 -10.71 9.54 16.53
N ILE A 109 -11.84 9.17 17.14
CA ILE A 109 -12.70 8.11 16.64
C ILE A 109 -13.47 8.66 15.44
N SER A 110 -13.13 8.18 14.25
CA SER A 110 -13.87 8.49 13.02
C SER A 110 -15.28 7.90 13.10
N THR A 111 -16.27 8.70 12.73
CA THR A 111 -17.66 8.25 12.71
C THR A 111 -17.87 7.23 11.58
N LYS A 112 -18.84 6.32 11.74
CA LYS A 112 -19.20 5.36 10.69
C LYS A 112 -19.51 6.05 9.35
N LYS A 113 -20.05 7.27 9.37
CA LYS A 113 -20.36 8.07 8.17
C LYS A 113 -19.13 8.63 7.46
N GLU A 114 -18.04 8.90 8.19
CA GLU A 114 -16.75 9.32 7.62
C GLU A 114 -16.01 8.12 7.05
N LEU A 115 -15.99 7.00 7.81
CA LEU A 115 -15.45 5.73 7.34
C LEU A 115 -16.17 5.24 6.07
N ASP A 116 -17.51 5.29 6.06
CA ASP A 116 -18.33 4.92 4.90
C ASP A 116 -18.13 5.87 3.71
N LYS A 117 -17.73 7.14 3.91
CA LYS A 117 -17.51 8.11 2.83
C LYS A 117 -16.21 7.85 2.06
N GLU A 118 -15.15 7.43 2.76
CA GLU A 118 -13.88 7.05 2.14
C GLU A 118 -13.88 5.62 1.61
N GLU A 119 -14.52 4.66 2.28
CA GLU A 119 -14.69 3.30 1.74
C GLU A 119 -15.52 3.29 0.44
N LYS A 120 -16.43 4.27 0.29
CA LYS A 120 -17.26 4.52 -0.90
C LYS A 120 -16.72 5.61 -1.82
N ARG A 121 -15.54 6.19 -1.57
CA ARG A 121 -14.91 7.11 -2.52
C ARG A 121 -14.81 6.40 -3.86
N GLY A 122 -15.44 7.01 -4.88
CA GLY A 122 -15.26 6.58 -6.27
C GLY A 122 -13.80 6.67 -6.67
N PRO A 123 -13.32 5.87 -7.64
CA PRO A 123 -11.95 5.98 -8.10
C PRO A 123 -11.68 7.40 -8.61
N LEU A 124 -10.53 7.96 -8.25
CA LEU A 124 -9.99 9.21 -8.78
C LEU A 124 -8.77 8.87 -9.63
N PRO A 125 -8.95 8.56 -10.93
CA PRO A 125 -7.88 8.12 -11.80
C PRO A 125 -6.72 9.12 -11.86
N LEU A 126 -5.52 8.63 -12.10
CA LEU A 126 -4.35 9.44 -12.36
C LEU A 126 -4.44 9.99 -13.79
N SER A 127 -4.14 11.27 -13.97
CA SER A 127 -3.86 11.83 -15.29
C SER A 127 -2.60 11.22 -15.90
N ILE A 128 -2.45 11.28 -17.23
CA ILE A 128 -1.23 10.84 -17.92
C ILE A 128 0.01 11.55 -17.34
N LYS A 129 -0.11 12.85 -17.03
CA LYS A 129 0.98 13.63 -16.41
C LYS A 129 1.37 13.05 -15.04
N GLU A 130 0.41 12.73 -14.19
CA GLU A 130 0.69 12.11 -12.89
C GLU A 130 1.35 10.73 -13.05
N VAL A 131 0.91 9.91 -14.01
CA VAL A 131 1.55 8.62 -14.30
C VAL A 131 3.03 8.79 -14.67
N ILE A 132 3.35 9.75 -15.56
CA ILE A 132 4.72 10.02 -15.98
C ILE A 132 5.56 10.50 -14.80
N VAL A 133 5.05 11.46 -14.03
CA VAL A 133 5.75 12.02 -12.86
C VAL A 133 5.96 10.95 -11.80
N LEU A 134 4.98 10.07 -11.54
CA LEU A 134 5.10 8.99 -10.58
C LEU A 134 6.25 8.05 -10.98
N ARG A 135 6.26 7.60 -12.23
CA ARG A 135 7.31 6.72 -12.77
C ARG A 135 8.69 7.33 -12.61
N GLN A 136 8.85 8.60 -13.02
CA GLN A 136 10.12 9.32 -12.93
C GLN A 136 10.60 9.44 -11.49
N LEU A 137 9.74 9.88 -10.56
CA LEU A 137 10.11 10.08 -9.17
C LEU A 137 10.41 8.76 -8.45
N LEU A 138 9.66 7.70 -8.71
CA LEU A 138 9.92 6.39 -8.12
C LEU A 138 11.25 5.81 -8.62
N SER A 139 11.56 5.96 -9.91
CA SER A 139 12.86 5.54 -10.47
C SER A 139 14.02 6.37 -9.90
N GLN A 140 13.89 7.70 -9.87
CA GLN A 140 14.94 8.60 -9.36
C GLN A 140 15.24 8.39 -7.87
N LYS A 141 14.23 8.05 -7.08
CA LYS A 141 14.37 7.75 -5.64
C LYS A 141 14.68 6.28 -5.37
N GLU A 142 14.94 5.49 -6.41
CA GLU A 142 15.23 4.05 -6.33
C GLU A 142 14.16 3.26 -5.57
N LYS A 143 12.91 3.73 -5.61
CA LYS A 143 11.75 3.07 -5.01
C LYS A 143 11.23 1.97 -5.94
N TYR A 144 12.11 1.08 -6.38
CA TYR A 144 11.81 0.10 -7.43
C TYR A 144 10.69 -0.87 -7.07
N ALA A 145 10.56 -1.27 -5.81
CA ALA A 145 9.45 -2.11 -5.35
C ALA A 145 8.08 -1.39 -5.43
N PHE A 146 8.07 -0.06 -5.27
CA PHE A 146 6.88 0.77 -5.41
C PHE A 146 6.54 0.89 -6.89
N LEU A 147 7.55 1.18 -7.73
CA LEU A 147 7.38 1.23 -9.17
C LEU A 147 6.86 -0.10 -9.74
N PHE A 148 7.44 -1.22 -9.33
CA PHE A 148 6.96 -2.56 -9.70
C PHE A 148 5.49 -2.75 -9.33
N THR A 149 5.12 -2.42 -8.09
CA THR A 149 3.71 -2.54 -7.63
C THR A 149 2.79 -1.67 -8.49
N PHE A 150 3.19 -0.44 -8.80
CA PHE A 150 2.45 0.46 -9.68
C PHE A 150 2.28 -0.14 -11.07
N GLU A 151 3.36 -0.58 -11.72
CA GLU A 151 3.32 -1.14 -13.08
C GLU A 151 2.46 -2.40 -13.17
N MET A 152 2.51 -3.27 -12.15
CA MET A 152 1.70 -4.48 -12.13
C MET A 152 0.19 -4.19 -12.06
N VAL A 153 -0.22 -3.11 -11.41
CA VAL A 153 -1.63 -2.66 -11.43
C VAL A 153 -1.93 -1.89 -12.71
N TYR A 154 -1.05 -0.96 -13.10
CA TYR A 154 -1.30 -0.01 -14.18
C TYR A 154 -1.20 -0.64 -15.58
N ARG A 155 -0.19 -1.48 -15.85
CA ARG A 155 -0.01 -2.15 -17.16
C ARG A 155 -0.85 -3.42 -17.28
N TYR A 156 -0.90 -4.22 -16.22
CA TYR A 156 -1.49 -5.57 -16.27
C TYR A 156 -2.86 -5.66 -15.59
N GLY A 157 -3.37 -4.58 -15.00
CA GLY A 157 -4.71 -4.57 -14.42
C GLY A 157 -4.86 -5.52 -13.22
N LEU A 158 -3.80 -5.80 -12.46
CA LEU A 158 -3.90 -6.73 -11.35
C LEU A 158 -4.71 -6.17 -10.19
N LYS A 159 -5.62 -6.98 -9.65
CA LYS A 159 -6.42 -6.69 -8.46
C LYS A 159 -5.59 -6.88 -7.19
N SER A 160 -5.99 -6.24 -6.09
CA SER A 160 -5.27 -6.30 -4.81
C SER A 160 -4.95 -7.72 -4.33
N LYS A 161 -5.87 -8.67 -4.52
CA LYS A 161 -5.66 -10.08 -4.12
C LYS A 161 -4.65 -10.80 -5.03
N GLU A 162 -4.58 -10.43 -6.30
CA GLU A 162 -3.69 -11.03 -7.30
C GLU A 162 -2.25 -10.56 -7.08
N LEU A 163 -2.06 -9.30 -6.67
CA LEU A 163 -0.76 -8.77 -6.27
C LEU A 163 -0.09 -9.60 -5.16
N LEU A 164 -0.87 -10.18 -4.24
CA LEU A 164 -0.33 -11.04 -3.18
C LEU A 164 0.43 -12.25 -3.73
N SER A 165 0.08 -12.73 -4.93
CA SER A 165 0.73 -13.87 -5.57
C SER A 165 2.01 -13.50 -6.32
N LEU A 166 2.41 -12.22 -6.37
CA LEU A 166 3.63 -11.77 -7.01
C LEU A 166 4.84 -11.96 -6.08
N TYR A 167 5.34 -13.19 -6.00
CA TYR A 167 6.55 -13.54 -5.26
C TYR A 167 7.36 -14.59 -6.04
N SER A 168 8.65 -14.74 -5.69
CA SER A 168 9.63 -15.43 -6.52
C SER A 168 9.23 -16.85 -6.93
N LYS A 169 8.61 -17.64 -6.04
CA LYS A 169 8.18 -19.01 -6.36
C LYS A 169 7.09 -19.09 -7.43
N ASN A 170 6.34 -18.01 -7.63
CA ASN A 170 5.27 -17.95 -8.62
C ASN A 170 5.72 -17.28 -9.93
N TYR A 171 6.97 -16.89 -10.04
CA TYR A 171 7.53 -16.29 -11.25
C TYR A 171 8.42 -17.29 -11.98
N ASN A 172 8.09 -17.59 -13.23
CA ASN A 172 8.97 -18.33 -14.13
C ASN A 172 9.77 -17.34 -14.98
N ILE A 173 11.10 -17.38 -14.81
CA ILE A 173 12.05 -16.50 -15.49
C ILE A 173 12.10 -16.77 -17.00
N GLU A 174 12.09 -18.05 -17.40
CA GLU A 174 12.20 -18.46 -18.81
C GLU A 174 10.98 -18.02 -19.63
N THR A 175 9.78 -18.22 -19.07
CA THR A 175 8.52 -17.86 -19.75
C THR A 175 8.04 -16.46 -19.41
N LYS A 176 8.75 -15.73 -18.53
CA LYS A 176 8.41 -14.38 -18.05
C LYS A 176 7.00 -14.31 -17.50
N THR A 177 6.56 -15.36 -16.81
CA THR A 177 5.15 -15.54 -16.43
C THR A 177 4.99 -15.64 -14.92
N PHE A 178 4.04 -14.88 -14.36
CA PHE A 178 3.53 -15.06 -13.02
C PHE A 178 2.34 -16.03 -13.02
N PHE A 179 2.40 -17.05 -12.18
CA PHE A 179 1.28 -17.96 -11.89
C PHE A 179 0.54 -17.45 -10.66
N ILE A 180 -0.57 -16.73 -10.86
CA ILE A 180 -1.29 -16.04 -9.78
C ILE A 180 -2.20 -17.02 -9.02
N ASN A 181 -2.92 -17.84 -9.76
CA ASN A 181 -3.74 -18.95 -9.27
C ASN A 181 -3.89 -20.02 -10.38
N LYS A 182 -4.75 -21.03 -10.18
CA LYS A 182 -4.93 -22.13 -11.14
C LYS A 182 -5.47 -21.69 -12.51
N GLU A 183 -6.20 -20.58 -12.55
CA GLU A 183 -6.94 -20.10 -13.72
C GLU A 183 -6.31 -18.84 -14.34
N LEU A 184 -5.42 -18.17 -13.60
CA LEU A 184 -4.84 -16.89 -14.00
C LEU A 184 -3.30 -16.95 -13.98
N SER A 185 -2.73 -16.75 -15.16
CA SER A 185 -1.33 -16.42 -15.36
C SER A 185 -1.19 -15.04 -16.01
N VAL A 186 -0.08 -14.37 -15.73
CA VAL A 186 0.25 -13.08 -16.34
C VAL A 186 1.66 -13.14 -16.89
N GLN A 187 1.77 -13.12 -18.21
CA GLN A 187 3.04 -12.96 -18.90
C GLN A 187 3.41 -11.48 -18.92
N VAL A 188 4.61 -11.16 -18.46
CA VAL A 188 5.14 -9.79 -18.48
C VAL A 188 6.03 -9.57 -19.71
N ASP A 189 6.04 -8.33 -20.18
CA ASP A 189 6.93 -7.90 -21.26
C ASP A 189 8.40 -7.80 -20.83
N GLU A 190 9.25 -7.60 -21.84
CA GLU A 190 10.71 -7.53 -21.68
C GLU A 190 11.13 -6.44 -20.70
N ASP A 191 10.48 -5.28 -20.73
CA ASP A 191 10.83 -4.15 -19.88
C ASP A 191 10.65 -4.51 -18.40
N ILE A 192 9.51 -5.12 -18.07
CA ILE A 192 9.20 -5.52 -16.69
C ILE A 192 10.05 -6.72 -16.28
N HIS A 193 10.31 -7.67 -17.18
CA HIS A 193 11.24 -8.76 -16.93
C HIS A 193 12.64 -8.25 -16.59
N ASN A 194 13.21 -7.38 -17.42
CA ASN A 194 14.53 -6.80 -17.16
C ASN A 194 14.54 -5.99 -15.87
N PHE A 195 13.47 -5.25 -15.58
CA PHE A 195 13.31 -4.53 -14.32
C PHE A 195 13.32 -5.46 -13.10
N ILE A 196 12.66 -6.62 -13.20
CA ILE A 196 12.68 -7.67 -12.17
C ILE A 196 14.10 -8.16 -11.92
N ILE A 197 14.80 -8.54 -12.98
CA ILE A 197 16.15 -9.13 -12.88
C ILE A 197 17.16 -8.12 -12.33
N ASN A 198 17.13 -6.89 -12.83
CA ASN A 198 18.13 -5.87 -12.50
C ASN A 198 17.97 -5.30 -11.09
N HIS A 199 16.74 -5.24 -10.56
CA HIS A 199 16.46 -4.53 -9.31
C HIS A 199 15.88 -5.42 -8.19
N ASN A 200 15.75 -6.74 -8.42
CA ASN A 200 15.26 -7.71 -7.43
C ASN A 200 13.98 -7.27 -6.72
N VAL A 201 13.00 -6.77 -7.48
CA VAL A 201 11.78 -6.15 -6.94
C VAL A 201 10.71 -7.15 -6.50
N ILE A 202 10.85 -8.42 -6.88
CA ILE A 202 9.95 -9.49 -6.48
C ILE A 202 10.34 -10.00 -5.10
N PRO A 203 9.42 -10.04 -4.12
CA PRO A 203 9.70 -10.61 -2.81
C PRO A 203 9.95 -12.13 -2.86
N LEU A 204 10.77 -12.62 -1.93
CA LEU A 204 11.02 -14.04 -1.75
C LEU A 204 9.81 -14.82 -1.20
N LYS A 205 8.89 -14.12 -0.53
CA LYS A 205 7.72 -14.69 0.14
C LYS A 205 6.48 -13.86 -0.18
N LYS A 206 5.32 -14.48 -0.03
CA LYS A 206 4.01 -13.85 -0.17
C LYS A 206 3.92 -12.60 0.72
N PHE A 207 3.55 -11.46 0.14
CA PHE A 207 3.28 -10.23 0.89
C PHE A 207 1.97 -10.32 1.68
N ASN A 208 1.91 -9.58 2.79
CA ASN A 208 0.65 -9.25 3.45
C ASN A 208 -0.03 -8.07 2.71
N VAL A 209 -1.36 -8.05 2.72
CA VAL A 209 -2.20 -6.99 2.15
C VAL A 209 -1.76 -5.61 2.64
N THR A 210 -1.39 -5.50 3.91
CA THR A 210 -0.91 -4.26 4.54
C THR A 210 0.32 -3.66 3.85
N GLY A 211 1.26 -4.49 3.38
CA GLY A 211 2.46 -4.04 2.70
C GLY A 211 2.17 -3.42 1.33
N TYR A 212 1.18 -3.95 0.60
CA TYR A 212 0.74 -3.36 -0.67
C TYR A 212 -0.03 -2.06 -0.48
N ILE A 213 -0.94 -2.04 0.49
CA ILE A 213 -1.67 -0.81 0.84
C ILE A 213 -0.68 0.29 1.19
N TYR A 214 0.28 0.01 2.07
CA TYR A 214 1.34 0.95 2.42
C TYR A 214 2.04 1.54 1.19
N ARG A 215 2.47 0.69 0.24
CA ARG A 215 3.13 1.17 -0.98
C ARG A 215 2.26 2.14 -1.78
N ILE A 216 0.99 1.80 -1.98
CA ILE A 216 0.07 2.64 -2.75
C ILE A 216 -0.20 3.97 -2.02
N THR A 217 -0.42 3.93 -0.71
CA THR A 217 -0.62 5.12 0.12
C THR A 217 0.59 6.05 0.04
N GLU A 218 1.81 5.52 0.15
CA GLU A 218 3.04 6.30 0.02
C GLU A 218 3.24 6.89 -1.38
N MET A 219 2.81 6.20 -2.45
CA MET A 219 2.79 6.78 -3.80
C MET A 219 1.87 7.99 -3.88
N GLY A 220 0.72 7.95 -3.20
CA GLY A 220 -0.20 9.08 -3.14
C GLY A 220 0.44 10.34 -2.54
N LYS A 221 1.27 10.18 -1.51
CA LYS A 221 1.98 11.29 -0.84
C LYS A 221 2.84 12.10 -1.81
N ILE A 222 3.34 11.51 -2.90
CA ILE A 222 4.09 12.22 -3.95
C ILE A 222 3.26 13.34 -4.60
N PHE A 223 1.95 13.15 -4.69
CA PHE A 223 1.01 14.10 -5.28
C PHE A 223 0.23 14.92 -4.24
N GLY A 224 0.55 14.77 -2.96
CA GLY A 224 -0.22 15.40 -1.88
C GLY A 224 -1.67 14.93 -1.80
N ARG A 225 -1.98 13.71 -2.28
CA ARG A 225 -3.32 13.13 -2.19
C ARG A 225 -3.27 11.68 -1.73
N GLU A 226 -4.37 11.18 -1.18
CA GLU A 226 -4.51 9.75 -0.94
C GLU A 226 -4.73 9.02 -2.27
N LEU A 227 -3.92 8.00 -2.50
CA LEU A 227 -4.05 7.05 -3.59
C LEU A 227 -4.47 5.70 -3.04
N ILE A 228 -5.44 5.05 -3.70
CA ILE A 228 -5.89 3.69 -3.41
C ILE A 228 -5.78 2.82 -4.66
N HIS A 229 -5.80 1.49 -4.48
CA HIS A 229 -5.71 0.53 -5.59
C HIS A 229 -6.74 0.80 -6.70
N LYS A 230 -7.98 1.12 -6.31
CA LYS A 230 -9.06 1.43 -7.26
C LYS A 230 -8.72 2.60 -8.20
N ASP A 231 -7.95 3.58 -7.74
CA ASP A 231 -7.55 4.73 -8.58
C ASP A 231 -6.62 4.28 -9.70
N ILE A 232 -5.58 3.51 -9.36
CA ILE A 232 -4.60 2.99 -10.33
C ILE A 232 -5.28 2.01 -11.28
N TYR A 233 -6.16 1.15 -10.77
CA TYR A 233 -6.90 0.20 -11.60
C TYR A 233 -7.88 0.90 -12.55
N GLN A 234 -8.58 1.94 -12.09
CA GLN A 234 -9.42 2.74 -12.99
C GLN A 234 -8.58 3.53 -14.00
N THR A 235 -7.38 3.96 -13.61
CA THR A 235 -6.41 4.55 -14.53
C THR A 235 -6.03 3.56 -15.63
N HIS A 236 -5.77 2.29 -15.31
CA HIS A 236 -5.56 1.23 -16.30
C HIS A 236 -6.76 1.10 -17.25
N ILE A 237 -7.99 1.03 -16.73
CA ILE A 237 -9.18 0.93 -17.58
C ILE A 237 -9.29 2.11 -18.54
N ASN A 238 -9.04 3.33 -18.07
CA ASN A 238 -9.17 4.54 -18.88
C ASN A 238 -8.04 4.72 -19.89
N HIS A 239 -6.84 4.21 -19.57
CA HIS A 239 -5.64 4.42 -20.39
C HIS A 239 -5.32 3.24 -21.29
N PHE A 240 -6.08 2.15 -21.31
CA PHE A 240 -5.81 1.00 -22.17
C PHE A 240 -7.02 0.70 -23.05
N LEU A 241 -6.85 0.87 -24.35
CA LEU A 241 -7.89 0.68 -25.35
C LEU A 241 -7.66 -0.65 -26.09
N PRO A 242 -8.72 -1.42 -26.41
CA PRO A 242 -8.58 -2.60 -27.25
C PRO A 242 -8.26 -2.19 -28.69
N CYS A 243 -7.26 -2.83 -29.29
CA CYS A 243 -7.04 -2.70 -30.74
C CYS A 243 -8.23 -3.30 -31.49
N PRO A 244 -8.80 -2.63 -32.51
CA PRO A 244 -9.94 -3.17 -33.24
C PRO A 244 -9.61 -4.42 -34.06
N ILE A 245 -8.34 -4.64 -34.42
CA ILE A 245 -7.90 -5.81 -35.21
C ILE A 245 -7.57 -7.00 -34.31
N CYS A 246 -6.63 -6.84 -33.37
CA CYS A 246 -6.17 -7.96 -32.54
C CYS A 246 -6.85 -8.07 -31.17
N HIS A 247 -7.73 -7.13 -30.84
CA HIS A 247 -8.45 -7.03 -29.56
C HIS A 247 -7.59 -6.94 -28.29
N ASN A 248 -6.26 -6.96 -28.44
CA ASN A 248 -5.33 -6.76 -27.34
C ASN A 248 -5.49 -5.35 -26.76
N LYS A 249 -5.50 -5.25 -25.43
CA LYS A 249 -5.50 -3.96 -24.72
C LYS A 249 -4.12 -3.33 -24.80
N ILE A 250 -4.04 -2.16 -25.43
CA ILE A 250 -2.80 -1.41 -25.61
C ILE A 250 -2.92 -0.09 -24.87
N GLN A 251 -1.83 0.31 -24.19
CA GLN A 251 -1.80 1.62 -23.54
C GLN A 251 -2.04 2.72 -24.57
N ASN A 252 -2.92 3.67 -24.27
CA ASN A 252 -3.21 4.88 -25.02
C ASN A 252 -2.01 5.83 -24.92
N ASN A 253 -0.96 5.48 -25.66
CA ASN A 253 0.29 6.21 -25.80
C ASN A 253 0.50 6.46 -27.30
N PRO A 254 0.76 7.71 -27.75
CA PRO A 254 0.96 8.02 -29.16
C PRO A 254 1.96 7.13 -29.89
N THR A 255 2.94 6.56 -29.20
CA THR A 255 3.98 5.70 -29.81
C THR A 255 3.53 4.26 -30.06
N LEU A 256 2.40 3.84 -29.51
CA LEU A 256 1.87 2.48 -29.59
C LEU A 256 0.67 2.34 -30.53
N TRP A 257 0.16 3.45 -31.04
CA TRP A 257 -0.98 3.52 -31.94
C TRP A 257 -0.57 4.13 -33.28
N ALA A 258 -1.29 3.74 -34.32
CA ALA A 258 -1.14 4.27 -35.67
C ALA A 258 -2.54 4.49 -36.27
N ILE A 259 -2.63 5.43 -37.21
CA ILE A 259 -3.81 5.60 -38.05
C ILE A 259 -3.56 4.79 -39.33
N LEU A 260 -4.48 3.90 -39.65
CA LEU A 260 -4.47 3.13 -40.89
C LEU A 260 -5.62 3.63 -41.77
N GLU A 261 -5.32 3.93 -43.02
CA GLU A 261 -6.28 4.39 -44.02
C GLU A 261 -6.63 3.23 -44.97
N PHE A 262 -7.92 3.01 -45.18
CA PHE A 262 -8.43 1.99 -46.08
C PHE A 262 -8.72 2.64 -47.44
N GLU A 263 -8.01 2.18 -48.48
CA GLU A 263 -8.14 2.77 -49.82
C GLU A 263 -9.54 2.60 -50.43
N GLU A 264 -10.26 1.54 -50.06
CA GLU A 264 -11.57 1.21 -50.64
C GLU A 264 -12.66 2.24 -50.32
N ASP A 265 -12.64 2.83 -49.12
CA ASP A 265 -13.64 3.79 -48.66
C ASP A 265 -13.05 5.08 -48.06
N ASN A 266 -11.72 5.23 -48.09
CA ASN A 266 -10.95 6.28 -47.42
C ASN A 266 -11.22 6.38 -45.91
N SER A 267 -11.66 5.29 -45.27
CA SER A 267 -11.89 5.28 -43.82
C SER A 267 -10.56 5.23 -43.07
N GLN A 268 -10.49 5.97 -41.96
CA GLN A 268 -9.31 6.02 -41.10
C GLN A 268 -9.62 5.37 -39.75
N TRP A 269 -8.81 4.38 -39.39
CA TRP A 269 -8.99 3.61 -38.16
C TRP A 269 -7.76 3.71 -37.26
N LEU A 270 -8.00 3.87 -35.96
CA LEU A 270 -6.95 3.83 -34.95
C LEU A 270 -6.65 2.37 -34.58
N VAL A 271 -5.46 1.90 -34.92
CA VAL A 271 -5.01 0.52 -34.69
C VAL A 271 -3.71 0.50 -33.88
N CYS A 272 -3.41 -0.62 -33.22
CA CYS A 272 -2.12 -0.72 -32.56
C CYS A 272 -0.98 -0.78 -33.60
N LYS A 273 0.16 -0.18 -33.25
CA LYS A 273 1.33 -0.09 -34.13
C LYS A 273 1.79 -1.45 -34.65
N ALA A 274 1.72 -2.48 -33.81
CA ALA A 274 2.07 -3.85 -34.21
C ALA A 274 1.18 -4.37 -35.35
N CYS A 275 -0.13 -4.11 -35.32
CA CYS A 275 -1.04 -4.48 -36.41
C CYS A 275 -0.78 -3.63 -37.66
N ALA A 276 -0.60 -2.32 -37.50
CA ALA A 276 -0.30 -1.43 -38.63
C ALA A 276 0.98 -1.85 -39.38
N MET A 277 2.02 -2.26 -38.64
CA MET A 277 3.28 -2.70 -39.24
C MET A 277 3.21 -4.05 -39.96
N LYS A 278 2.27 -4.92 -39.59
CA LYS A 278 2.10 -6.21 -40.25
C LYS A 278 1.45 -6.08 -41.63
N GLY A 279 0.72 -5.00 -41.88
CA GLY A 279 -0.08 -4.84 -43.10
C GLY A 279 -1.14 -5.94 -43.25
N GLU A 280 -1.45 -6.68 -42.18
CA GLU A 280 -2.46 -7.74 -42.17
C GLU A 280 -3.84 -7.09 -42.00
N LEU A 281 -4.59 -7.08 -43.09
CA LEU A 281 -6.04 -6.96 -43.15
C LEU A 281 -6.57 -8.14 -43.98
#